data_AF-A0A1Y4LNR1-F1
#
_entry.id   AF-A0A1Y4LNR1-F1
#
_cell.length_a   1.000
_cell.length_b   1.000
_cell.length_c   1.000
_cell.angle_alpha   90.00
_cell.angle_beta   90.00
_cell.angle_gamma   90.00
#
_symmetry.space_group_name_H-M   'P 1'
#
loop_
_entity.id
_entity.type
_entity.pdbx_description
1 polymer ?
#
loop_
_entity_poly.entity_id
_entity_poly.type
_entity_poly.pdbx_seq_one_letter_code
_entity_poly.pdbx_strand_id
1 'polypeptide(L)'
;MVHGSSGRRHPQSGSERRTDGGPSPGVVGNGPGGGLAAPPWALPGGQLGRLWVCGGPRVFHPPAAQLHLLDPVWVPAEGREFFMKRKYELNLYAPFQYEDIQSHLEEMAERGWALEKASHRLFVYQAAEPGPVRYALAYRPEVGWMDQLPTQGQEIYAGYCQDAGWELVDTWARYPQIQIYRSRMRYPVPLETDLTTHWQVLTTWMDRRYIEPLRSNIAIGSLFAMVTAMLLTIFLTQGEFEPPISFLCIAAAVLLVLLVLHQLIVLVDAQRWLEEARRASEEGAPGPRGRMSLPWKITLWLTAVAGVGTLALFVGIAVSDHGPSAAVRIAGAALVFYVTLYAAFRFRDLLRKQGGSQNWKWVVFTLAAVLLALLDVGLRDWLTDF
;
A
#
# COMPACT_ATOMS: atom_id res chain seq x y z
N MET A 1 -36.61 69.00 6.46
CA MET A 1 -37.25 67.88 5.73
C MET A 1 -37.37 68.26 4.26
N VAL A 2 -36.84 67.44 3.35
CA VAL A 2 -37.26 67.22 1.94
C VAL A 2 -36.28 66.20 1.34
N HIS A 3 -36.77 65.37 0.40
CA HIS A 3 -36.03 64.26 -0.21
C HIS A 3 -34.94 64.67 -1.22
N GLY A 4 -34.04 63.73 -1.52
CA GLY A 4 -33.93 63.27 -2.91
C GLY A 4 -32.55 63.25 -3.56
N SER A 5 -32.14 62.05 -3.99
CA SER A 5 -31.34 61.75 -5.20
C SER A 5 -30.24 62.71 -5.67
N SER A 6 -29.00 62.22 -5.73
CA SER A 6 -27.92 62.83 -6.52
C SER A 6 -27.36 61.85 -7.54
N GLY A 7 -27.20 62.32 -8.79
CA GLY A 7 -26.48 61.62 -9.83
C GLY A 7 -26.25 62.48 -11.07
N ARG A 8 -25.10 62.25 -11.73
CA ARG A 8 -24.63 62.72 -13.06
C ARG A 8 -23.75 64.00 -13.16
N ARG A 9 -22.55 63.75 -13.75
CA ARG A 9 -21.80 64.55 -14.77
C ARG A 9 -21.08 65.83 -14.28
N HIS A 10 -19.73 65.90 -14.34
CA HIS A 10 -18.82 66.18 -15.50
C HIS A 10 -18.77 67.68 -15.91
N PRO A 11 -17.79 68.19 -16.71
CA PRO A 11 -16.53 67.62 -17.26
C PRO A 11 -15.28 68.56 -17.14
N GLN A 12 -14.13 68.15 -17.74
CA GLN A 12 -13.15 68.98 -18.50
C GLN A 12 -12.21 67.98 -19.25
N SER A 13 -12.25 67.84 -20.59
CA SER A 13 -11.44 68.55 -21.63
C SER A 13 -9.92 68.52 -21.35
N GLY A 14 -8.99 68.07 -22.19
CA GLY A 14 -8.85 67.64 -23.59
C GLY A 14 -7.33 67.39 -23.80
N SER A 15 -6.74 67.03 -24.94
CA SER A 15 -7.17 66.84 -26.33
C SER A 15 -6.01 66.23 -27.14
N GLU A 16 -6.29 65.33 -28.10
CA GLU A 16 -5.47 65.06 -29.32
C GLU A 16 -4.06 64.42 -29.17
N ARG A 17 -3.52 63.59 -30.10
CA ARG A 17 -3.95 63.12 -31.45
C ARG A 17 -3.15 61.86 -31.90
N ARG A 18 -3.76 61.01 -32.76
CA ARG A 18 -3.15 60.18 -33.86
C ARG A 18 -2.11 59.10 -33.48
N THR A 19 -1.73 58.09 -34.29
CA THR A 19 -2.27 57.32 -35.45
C THR A 19 -1.32 56.12 -35.68
N ASP A 20 -1.63 54.96 -36.27
CA ASP A 20 -2.88 54.22 -36.56
C ASP A 20 -2.47 52.79 -37.05
N GLY A 21 -3.38 51.81 -37.02
CA GLY A 21 -3.39 50.72 -38.01
C GLY A 21 -3.04 49.29 -37.56
N GLY A 22 -3.96 48.35 -37.81
CA GLY A 22 -3.66 46.91 -37.96
C GLY A 22 -3.17 46.57 -39.38
N PRO A 23 -3.18 45.29 -39.85
CA PRO A 23 -4.07 44.20 -39.42
C PRO A 23 -3.42 42.79 -39.26
N SER A 24 -4.24 41.83 -38.86
CA SER A 24 -4.02 40.36 -39.00
C SER A 24 -4.88 39.82 -40.17
N PRO A 25 -4.81 38.53 -40.58
CA PRO A 25 -3.79 37.47 -40.42
C PRO A 25 -3.36 36.82 -41.77
N GLY A 26 -2.41 35.88 -41.77
CA GLY A 26 -2.00 35.08 -42.94
C GLY A 26 -1.28 33.78 -42.57
N VAL A 27 -1.37 32.72 -43.40
CA VAL A 27 -1.08 31.32 -43.02
C VAL A 27 -0.01 30.66 -43.93
N VAL A 28 0.66 29.62 -43.40
CA VAL A 28 1.48 28.56 -44.06
C VAL A 28 2.99 28.83 -44.23
N GLY A 29 3.83 27.91 -43.72
CA GLY A 29 5.27 27.81 -44.07
C GLY A 29 6.14 26.97 -43.11
N ASN A 30 6.29 25.66 -43.37
CA ASN A 30 7.09 24.70 -42.58
C ASN A 30 8.59 25.02 -42.41
N GLY A 31 9.20 24.62 -41.28
CA GLY A 31 10.67 24.44 -41.13
C GLY A 31 11.12 24.39 -39.65
N PRO A 32 11.92 23.39 -39.20
CA PRO A 32 12.05 23.10 -37.77
C PRO A 32 13.21 23.83 -37.07
N GLY A 33 12.91 24.55 -36.00
CA GLY A 33 13.92 25.15 -35.12
C GLY A 33 13.28 25.90 -33.94
N GLY A 34 13.22 25.27 -32.77
CA GLY A 34 12.66 25.86 -31.56
C GLY A 34 12.92 24.96 -30.36
N GLY A 35 13.76 25.42 -29.43
CA GLY A 35 14.25 24.60 -28.32
C GLY A 35 13.17 24.26 -27.30
N LEU A 36 13.02 22.98 -26.99
CA LEU A 36 12.38 22.54 -25.76
C LEU A 36 13.34 22.78 -24.60
N ALA A 37 12.94 23.62 -23.64
CA ALA A 37 13.66 23.80 -22.40
C ALA A 37 13.72 22.47 -21.62
N ALA A 38 14.91 22.09 -21.14
CA ALA A 38 15.10 20.87 -20.38
C ALA A 38 14.41 20.98 -18.99
N PRO A 39 13.82 19.89 -18.46
CA PRO A 39 13.27 19.88 -17.11
C PRO A 39 14.38 20.02 -16.04
N PRO A 40 14.06 20.53 -14.83
CA PRO A 40 15.05 21.05 -13.87
C PRO A 40 15.94 20.01 -13.16
N TRP A 41 15.98 18.77 -13.63
CA TRP A 41 16.83 17.68 -13.10
C TRP A 41 17.88 17.18 -14.11
N ALA A 42 17.99 17.81 -15.28
CA ALA A 42 19.01 17.48 -16.28
C ALA A 42 20.40 17.99 -15.87
N LEU A 43 21.20 17.15 -15.19
CA LEU A 43 22.62 17.41 -14.95
C LEU A 43 23.41 17.33 -16.28
N PRO A 44 24.30 18.29 -16.58
CA PRO A 44 24.98 18.36 -17.87
C PRO A 44 26.10 17.32 -17.98
N GLY A 45 26.12 16.57 -19.08
CA GLY A 45 27.23 15.68 -19.42
C GLY A 45 28.49 16.47 -19.79
N GLY A 46 29.56 16.31 -19.01
CA GLY A 46 30.84 16.98 -19.24
C GLY A 46 32.01 16.28 -18.55
N GLN A 47 32.88 15.68 -19.36
CA GLN A 47 34.28 15.28 -19.10
C GLN A 47 34.76 15.17 -17.64
N LEU A 48 34.96 13.94 -17.16
CA LEU A 48 35.97 13.64 -16.13
C LEU A 48 37.01 12.66 -16.69
N GLY A 49 38.05 13.23 -17.30
CA GLY A 49 39.21 12.50 -17.77
C GLY A 49 40.40 12.64 -16.80
N ARG A 50 40.88 11.50 -16.30
CA ARG A 50 42.22 11.26 -15.74
C ARG A 50 42.56 11.90 -14.37
N LEU A 51 43.56 11.29 -13.73
CA LEU A 51 44.11 11.55 -12.38
C LEU A 51 43.08 11.20 -11.28
N TRP A 52 43.28 10.19 -10.42
CA TRP A 52 44.52 9.74 -9.78
C TRP A 52 44.56 8.21 -9.56
N VAL A 53 45.71 7.56 -9.79
CA VAL A 53 46.15 6.37 -9.03
C VAL A 53 47.67 6.44 -8.87
N CYS A 54 48.16 6.34 -7.63
CA CYS A 54 49.58 6.36 -7.30
C CYS A 54 50.27 5.02 -7.61
N GLY A 55 51.57 5.06 -7.91
CA GLY A 55 52.36 3.87 -8.19
C GLY A 55 52.68 3.02 -6.96
N GLY A 56 52.63 1.69 -7.14
CA GLY A 56 53.10 0.66 -6.21
C GLY A 56 53.51 -0.59 -7.01
N PRO A 57 54.49 -1.39 -6.57
CA PRO A 57 55.34 -2.14 -7.50
C PRO A 57 54.74 -3.45 -8.03
N ARG A 58 55.19 -3.82 -9.24
CA ARG A 58 54.93 -5.12 -9.89
C ARG A 58 55.52 -6.26 -9.06
N VAL A 59 54.73 -7.32 -8.83
CA VAL A 59 55.23 -8.62 -8.38
C VAL A 59 55.00 -9.65 -9.50
N PHE A 60 56.05 -10.42 -9.80
CA PHE A 60 56.05 -11.45 -10.84
C PHE A 60 55.17 -12.65 -10.47
N HIS A 61 54.48 -13.23 -11.45
CA HIS A 61 54.00 -14.61 -11.39
C HIS A 61 55.09 -15.58 -11.86
N PRO A 62 55.45 -16.62 -11.09
CA PRO A 62 56.04 -17.85 -11.60
C PRO A 62 54.97 -18.92 -11.92
N PRO A 63 55.26 -19.90 -12.79
CA PRO A 63 54.27 -20.85 -13.31
C PRO A 63 54.04 -22.07 -12.40
N ALA A 64 52.97 -22.83 -12.70
CA ALA A 64 52.56 -24.00 -11.94
C ALA A 64 53.41 -25.26 -12.23
N ALA A 65 53.83 -25.97 -11.17
CA ALA A 65 54.04 -27.42 -11.19
C ALA A 65 54.09 -28.02 -9.76
N GLN A 66 53.05 -28.80 -9.44
CA GLN A 66 53.04 -30.03 -8.62
C GLN A 66 53.97 -30.17 -7.39
N LEU A 67 53.35 -30.31 -6.21
CA LEU A 67 53.78 -31.27 -5.19
C LEU A 67 52.54 -31.88 -4.51
N HIS A 68 52.61 -33.18 -4.23
CA HIS A 68 51.46 -34.05 -3.98
C HIS A 68 51.11 -34.22 -2.48
N LEU A 69 49.86 -34.66 -2.25
CA LEU A 69 49.34 -35.34 -1.05
C LEU A 69 49.44 -34.62 0.30
N LEU A 70 48.35 -33.95 0.67
CA LEU A 70 47.69 -34.19 1.95
C LEU A 70 46.19 -34.39 1.66
N ASP A 71 45.59 -35.44 2.22
CA ASP A 71 44.23 -35.86 1.89
C ASP A 71 43.19 -34.82 2.33
N PRO A 72 42.22 -34.44 1.48
CA PRO A 72 41.06 -33.69 1.94
C PRO A 72 40.21 -34.62 2.79
N VAL A 73 40.15 -34.35 4.10
CA VAL A 73 39.18 -34.97 5.00
C VAL A 73 37.79 -34.64 4.47
N TRP A 74 37.15 -35.63 3.86
CA TRP A 74 35.73 -35.60 3.50
C TRP A 74 34.92 -35.54 4.79
N VAL A 75 34.67 -34.32 5.28
CA VAL A 75 33.52 -34.07 6.14
C VAL A 75 32.29 -34.33 5.28
N PRO A 76 31.43 -35.31 5.61
CA PRO A 76 30.24 -35.55 4.81
C PRO A 76 29.39 -34.28 4.82
N ALA A 77 28.98 -33.83 3.65
CA ALA A 77 27.90 -32.86 3.53
C ALA A 77 26.59 -33.59 3.88
N GLU A 78 26.41 -33.91 5.16
CA GLU A 78 25.13 -34.39 5.67
C GLU A 78 24.08 -33.35 5.31
N GLY A 79 23.10 -33.79 4.52
CA GLY A 79 22.02 -32.96 4.02
C GLY A 79 21.21 -32.43 5.18
N ARG A 80 21.61 -31.27 5.71
CA ARG A 80 20.73 -30.42 6.50
C ARG A 80 19.72 -29.79 5.56
N GLU A 81 18.75 -30.60 5.11
CA GLU A 81 17.39 -30.12 4.97
C GLU A 81 16.92 -29.67 6.37
N PHE A 82 17.42 -28.51 6.79
CA PHE A 82 16.75 -27.74 7.81
C PHE A 82 15.35 -27.50 7.27
N PHE A 83 14.36 -28.13 7.91
CA PHE A 83 12.99 -27.65 7.84
C PHE A 83 13.02 -26.21 8.35
N MET A 84 13.15 -25.27 7.41
CA MET A 84 13.32 -23.85 7.68
C MET A 84 12.08 -23.38 8.43
N LYS A 85 12.20 -23.31 9.75
CA LYS A 85 11.06 -23.08 10.64
C LYS A 85 10.48 -21.72 10.30
N ARG A 86 9.25 -21.70 9.80
CA ARG A 86 8.51 -20.48 9.49
C ARG A 86 7.60 -20.12 10.64
N LYS A 87 7.51 -18.82 10.94
CA LYS A 87 6.50 -18.23 11.84
C LYS A 87 5.61 -17.33 11.00
N TYR A 88 4.30 -17.41 11.25
CA TYR A 88 3.30 -16.56 10.61
C TYR A 88 2.68 -15.66 11.66
N GLU A 89 2.48 -14.39 11.33
CA GLU A 89 1.93 -13.40 12.26
C GLU A 89 0.96 -12.46 11.55
N LEU A 90 -0.16 -12.14 12.20
CA LEU A 90 -1.16 -11.23 11.64
C LEU A 90 -0.62 -9.80 11.59
N ASN A 91 -0.56 -9.24 10.38
CA ASN A 91 -0.20 -7.85 10.18
C ASN A 91 -1.43 -6.96 10.44
N LEU A 92 -1.48 -6.37 11.63
CA LEU A 92 -2.52 -5.42 12.06
C LEU A 92 -2.09 -3.96 11.89
N TYR A 93 -0.88 -3.70 11.39
CA TYR A 93 -0.31 -2.35 11.30
C TYR A 93 -0.86 -1.58 10.10
N ALA A 94 -1.07 -0.29 10.30
CA ALA A 94 -1.34 0.65 9.21
C ALA A 94 -0.03 1.23 8.65
N PRO A 95 0.03 1.63 7.36
CA PRO A 95 1.27 2.08 6.70
C PRO A 95 1.99 3.27 7.31
N PHE A 96 1.28 4.15 8.04
CA PHE A 96 1.87 5.28 8.75
C PHE A 96 2.49 4.89 10.11
N GLN A 97 2.29 3.64 10.55
CA GLN A 97 2.81 3.10 11.81
C GLN A 97 4.23 2.55 11.64
N TYR A 98 5.05 3.23 10.84
CA TYR A 98 6.32 2.73 10.36
C TYR A 98 7.33 2.48 11.49
N GLU A 99 7.38 3.32 12.52
CA GLU A 99 8.24 3.12 13.71
C GLU A 99 7.84 1.86 14.49
N ASP A 100 6.54 1.64 14.68
CA ASP A 100 6.01 0.47 15.39
C ASP A 100 6.29 -0.81 14.58
N ILE A 101 6.19 -0.76 13.23
CA ILE A 101 6.58 -1.85 12.33
C ILE A 101 8.08 -2.13 12.42
N GLN A 102 8.94 -1.10 12.30
CA GLN A 102 10.40 -1.26 12.38
C GLN A 102 10.81 -1.88 13.71
N SER A 103 10.37 -1.29 14.83
CA SER A 103 10.68 -1.76 16.19
C SER A 103 10.26 -3.22 16.39
N HIS A 104 9.09 -3.61 15.87
CA HIS A 104 8.60 -4.98 15.94
C HIS A 104 9.42 -5.97 15.11
N LEU A 105 9.82 -5.58 13.89
CA LEU A 105 10.68 -6.40 13.04
C LEU A 105 12.09 -6.56 13.63
N GLU A 106 12.61 -5.53 14.32
CA GLU A 106 13.87 -5.57 15.05
C GLU A 106 13.80 -6.51 16.27
N GLU A 107 12.77 -6.38 17.13
CA GLU A 107 12.54 -7.33 18.25
C GLU A 107 12.43 -8.78 17.77
N MET A 108 11.74 -8.99 16.64
CA MET A 108 11.62 -10.30 16.02
C MET A 108 12.97 -10.85 15.53
N ALA A 109 13.84 -10.03 14.95
CA ALA A 109 15.17 -10.45 14.53
C ALA A 109 16.11 -10.74 15.73
N GLU A 110 16.04 -9.96 16.80
CA GLU A 110 16.76 -10.26 18.06
C GLU A 110 16.34 -11.63 18.64
N ARG A 111 15.07 -12.00 18.45
CA ARG A 111 14.50 -13.31 18.84
C ARG A 111 14.79 -14.44 17.86
N GLY A 112 15.63 -14.22 16.83
CA GLY A 112 16.01 -15.22 15.84
C GLY A 112 15.01 -15.42 14.69
N TRP A 113 14.15 -14.43 14.42
CA TRP A 113 13.16 -14.47 13.34
C TRP A 113 13.38 -13.34 12.33
N ALA A 114 14.04 -13.66 11.22
CA ALA A 114 14.18 -12.71 10.11
C ALA A 114 12.88 -12.65 9.30
N LEU A 115 12.47 -11.46 8.85
CA LEU A 115 11.36 -11.33 7.92
C LEU A 115 11.72 -12.01 6.59
N GLU A 116 10.85 -12.88 6.11
CA GLU A 116 10.91 -13.51 4.77
C GLU A 116 9.99 -12.77 3.79
N LYS A 117 8.73 -12.50 4.20
CA LYS A 117 7.71 -11.89 3.32
C LYS A 117 6.73 -10.97 4.06
N ALA A 118 6.38 -9.85 3.45
CA ALA A 118 5.36 -8.90 3.88
C ALA A 118 4.06 -9.08 3.08
N SER A 119 3.34 -10.16 3.37
CA SER A 119 2.08 -10.51 2.69
C SER A 119 0.94 -9.55 3.07
N HIS A 120 -0.17 -9.60 2.32
CA HIS A 120 -1.29 -8.67 2.46
C HIS A 120 -1.90 -8.58 3.87
N ARG A 121 -1.89 -9.69 4.63
CA ARG A 121 -2.42 -9.80 6.02
C ARG A 121 -1.45 -10.48 6.99
N LEU A 122 -0.28 -10.91 6.52
CA LEU A 122 0.63 -11.75 7.30
C LEU A 122 2.08 -11.27 7.11
N PHE A 123 2.81 -11.15 8.21
CA PHE A 123 4.27 -11.23 8.16
C PHE A 123 4.67 -12.71 8.25
N VAL A 124 5.51 -13.14 7.32
CA VAL A 124 6.11 -14.47 7.30
C VAL A 124 7.57 -14.30 7.69
N TYR A 125 7.98 -14.97 8.76
CA TYR A 125 9.35 -14.97 9.24
C TYR A 125 9.99 -16.35 9.04
N GLN A 126 11.29 -16.35 8.80
CA GLN A 126 12.13 -17.53 8.75
C GLN A 126 13.06 -17.52 9.97
N ALA A 127 13.31 -18.70 10.55
CA ALA A 127 14.34 -18.84 11.59
C ALA A 127 15.71 -18.41 11.05
N ALA A 128 16.39 -17.55 11.79
CA ALA A 128 17.68 -16.97 11.46
C ALA A 128 18.56 -16.87 12.71
N GLU A 129 19.84 -16.55 12.53
CA GLU A 129 20.73 -16.25 13.64
C GLU A 129 20.21 -15.02 14.42
N PRO A 130 19.99 -15.13 15.74
CA PRO A 130 19.57 -13.99 16.56
C PRO A 130 20.69 -12.96 16.63
N GLY A 131 20.36 -11.70 16.38
CA GLY A 131 21.33 -10.61 16.42
C GLY A 131 20.72 -9.24 16.11
N PRO A 132 21.48 -8.16 16.34
CA PRO A 132 21.02 -6.81 16.06
C PRO A 132 20.90 -6.60 14.54
N VAL A 133 19.67 -6.59 14.05
CA VAL A 133 19.30 -6.24 12.67
C VAL A 133 18.49 -4.96 12.75
N ARG A 134 18.76 -4.00 11.86
CA ARG A 134 17.93 -2.81 11.68
C ARG A 134 16.98 -2.98 10.51
N TYR A 135 15.76 -2.47 10.64
CA TYR A 135 14.78 -2.43 9.56
C TYR A 135 14.43 -0.99 9.19
N ALA A 136 14.24 -0.76 7.89
CA ALA A 136 13.79 0.53 7.37
C ALA A 136 12.74 0.33 6.27
N LEU A 137 11.81 1.30 6.16
CA LEU A 137 10.73 1.30 5.17
C LEU A 137 10.95 2.48 4.22
N ALA A 138 11.03 2.21 2.92
CA ALA A 138 11.08 3.25 1.89
C ALA A 138 9.76 3.34 1.13
N TYR A 139 9.32 4.55 0.80
CA TYR A 139 8.00 4.83 0.23
C TYR A 139 8.12 5.39 -1.18
N ARG A 140 7.46 4.77 -2.16
CA ARG A 140 7.53 5.12 -3.59
C ARG A 140 6.16 5.56 -4.11
N PRO A 141 5.74 6.83 -3.91
CA PRO A 141 4.43 7.32 -4.35
C PRO A 141 4.18 7.22 -5.86
N GLU A 142 5.25 7.23 -6.66
CA GLU A 142 5.20 7.03 -8.12
C GLU A 142 4.45 5.75 -8.51
N VAL A 143 4.67 4.65 -7.79
CA VAL A 143 4.21 3.30 -8.20
C VAL A 143 2.69 3.19 -8.13
N GLY A 144 2.05 3.03 -9.29
CA GLY A 144 0.61 2.85 -9.46
C GLY A 144 0.12 1.42 -9.19
N TRP A 145 -1.20 1.22 -9.36
CA TRP A 145 -1.88 -0.03 -9.00
C TRP A 145 -1.71 -1.18 -10.01
N MET A 146 -1.51 -0.86 -11.29
CA MET A 146 -1.32 -1.85 -12.38
C MET A 146 0.10 -1.84 -12.97
N ASP A 147 0.97 -1.01 -12.42
CA ASP A 147 2.36 -0.86 -12.82
C ASP A 147 3.08 -2.20 -12.73
N GLN A 148 4.03 -2.39 -13.65
CA GLN A 148 4.88 -3.57 -13.66
C GLN A 148 5.79 -3.57 -12.44
N LEU A 149 5.91 -4.71 -11.76
CA LEU A 149 6.69 -4.83 -10.52
C LEU A 149 7.84 -5.86 -10.69
N PRO A 150 9.05 -5.55 -10.19
CA PRO A 150 9.46 -4.23 -9.67
C PRO A 150 9.47 -3.16 -10.78
N THR A 151 9.31 -1.89 -10.41
CA THR A 151 9.51 -0.80 -11.38
C THR A 151 11.00 -0.49 -11.52
N GLN A 152 11.43 0.05 -12.67
CA GLN A 152 12.83 0.45 -12.89
C GLN A 152 13.35 1.40 -11.79
N GLY A 153 12.51 2.31 -11.29
CA GLY A 153 12.85 3.21 -10.18
C GLY A 153 12.99 2.53 -8.82
N GLN A 154 12.34 1.38 -8.62
CA GLN A 154 12.52 0.52 -7.43
C GLN A 154 13.79 -0.33 -7.52
N GLU A 155 14.13 -0.83 -8.71
CA GLU A 155 15.37 -1.60 -8.95
C GLU A 155 16.61 -0.72 -8.76
N ILE A 156 16.64 0.45 -9.40
CA ILE A 156 17.75 1.42 -9.27
C ILE A 156 17.95 1.84 -7.80
N TYR A 157 16.85 2.14 -7.09
CA TYR A 157 16.91 2.50 -5.69
C TYR A 157 17.37 1.34 -4.80
N ALA A 158 16.92 0.10 -5.06
CA ALA A 158 17.41 -1.08 -4.36
C ALA A 158 18.92 -1.30 -4.56
N GLY A 159 19.46 -1.00 -5.75
CA GLY A 159 20.91 -1.01 -6.01
C GLY A 159 21.67 -0.02 -5.12
N TYR A 160 21.26 1.26 -5.10
CA TYR A 160 21.88 2.26 -4.21
C TYR A 160 21.76 1.90 -2.72
N CYS A 161 20.63 1.30 -2.31
CA CYS A 161 20.47 0.79 -0.95
C CYS A 161 21.46 -0.34 -0.64
N GLN A 162 21.65 -1.28 -1.59
CA GLN A 162 22.59 -2.39 -1.45
C GLN A 162 24.04 -1.91 -1.34
N ASP A 163 24.44 -0.89 -2.10
CA ASP A 163 25.75 -0.25 -1.99
C ASP A 163 25.96 0.42 -0.61
N ALA A 164 24.89 0.98 -0.03
CA ALA A 164 24.86 1.47 1.36
C ALA A 164 24.71 0.35 2.41
N GLY A 165 24.71 -0.93 2.00
CA GLY A 165 24.57 -2.11 2.86
C GLY A 165 23.20 -2.28 3.50
N TRP A 166 22.15 -1.85 2.81
CA TRP A 166 20.75 -2.20 3.05
C TRP A 166 20.30 -3.26 2.05
N GLU A 167 19.91 -4.43 2.54
CA GLU A 167 19.37 -5.52 1.74
C GLU A 167 17.84 -5.38 1.62
N LEU A 168 17.30 -5.39 0.40
CA LEU A 168 15.85 -5.44 0.18
C LEU A 168 15.32 -6.81 0.62
N VAL A 169 14.39 -6.82 1.59
CA VAL A 169 13.77 -8.05 2.10
C VAL A 169 12.58 -8.45 1.25
N ASP A 170 11.58 -7.57 1.19
CA ASP A 170 10.36 -7.77 0.41
C ASP A 170 9.68 -6.41 0.15
N THR A 171 8.74 -6.41 -0.78
CA THR A 171 7.84 -5.28 -1.05
C THR A 171 6.46 -5.60 -0.50
N TRP A 172 5.85 -4.71 0.29
CA TRP A 172 4.62 -5.01 1.01
C TRP A 172 3.46 -5.30 0.05
N ALA A 173 2.97 -6.55 0.01
CA ALA A 173 2.03 -7.02 -1.00
C ALA A 173 0.69 -6.26 -1.04
N ARG A 174 0.28 -5.62 0.06
CA ARG A 174 -0.90 -4.74 0.13
C ARG A 174 -0.62 -3.37 -0.51
N TYR A 175 0.58 -2.84 -0.28
CA TYR A 175 1.01 -1.51 -0.70
C TYR A 175 2.37 -1.63 -1.41
N PRO A 176 2.39 -2.03 -2.70
CA PRO A 176 3.65 -2.31 -3.42
C PRO A 176 4.57 -1.10 -3.64
N GLN A 177 4.12 0.07 -3.20
CA GLN A 177 4.89 1.29 -3.04
C GLN A 177 5.86 1.24 -1.85
N ILE A 178 5.67 0.34 -0.88
CA ILE A 178 6.47 0.27 0.35
C ILE A 178 7.45 -0.90 0.25
N GLN A 179 8.74 -0.57 0.27
CA GLN A 179 9.84 -1.53 0.25
C GLN A 179 10.43 -1.65 1.67
N ILE A 180 10.64 -2.88 2.15
CA ILE A 180 11.20 -3.15 3.47
C ILE A 180 12.65 -3.60 3.30
N TYR A 181 13.56 -2.85 3.89
CA TYR A 181 15.00 -3.11 3.89
C TYR A 181 15.47 -3.58 5.26
N ARG A 182 16.52 -4.39 5.28
CA ARG A 182 17.26 -4.78 6.48
C ARG A 182 18.73 -4.41 6.37
N SER A 183 19.36 -4.06 7.48
CA SER A 183 20.82 -3.99 7.57
C SER A 183 21.32 -4.69 8.82
N ARG A 184 22.45 -5.40 8.69
CA ARG A 184 23.18 -6.04 9.81
C ARG A 184 24.31 -5.14 10.34
N MET A 185 24.48 -3.94 9.80
CA MET A 185 25.43 -2.97 10.36
C MET A 185 24.96 -2.50 11.73
N ARG A 186 25.90 -2.27 12.65
CA ARG A 186 25.59 -1.77 14.00
C ARG A 186 25.08 -0.33 14.00
N TYR A 187 25.51 0.46 13.02
CA TYR A 187 25.10 1.84 12.78
C TYR A 187 24.94 2.04 11.26
N PRO A 188 23.85 1.58 10.64
CA PRO A 188 23.61 1.80 9.22
C PRO A 188 23.31 3.29 8.96
N VAL A 189 23.71 3.78 7.79
CA VAL A 189 23.32 5.13 7.34
C VAL A 189 21.80 5.13 7.10
N PRO A 190 21.03 6.12 7.59
CA PRO A 190 19.59 6.23 7.28
C PRO A 190 19.33 6.23 5.77
N LEU A 191 18.27 5.52 5.34
CA LEU A 191 17.90 5.42 3.91
C LEU A 191 17.62 6.79 3.27
N GLU A 192 17.08 7.72 4.03
CA GLU A 192 16.84 9.10 3.63
C GLU A 192 17.57 10.01 4.62
N THR A 193 18.58 10.73 4.12
CA THR A 193 19.47 11.57 4.94
C THR A 193 18.92 12.98 5.19
N ASP A 194 18.00 13.44 4.36
CA ASP A 194 17.24 14.67 4.57
C ASP A 194 15.82 14.35 5.08
N LEU A 195 15.54 14.81 6.30
CA LEU A 195 14.23 14.68 6.93
C LEU A 195 13.12 15.41 6.14
N THR A 196 13.45 16.55 5.53
CA THR A 196 12.51 17.35 4.72
C THR A 196 11.97 16.52 3.56
N THR A 197 12.88 15.94 2.77
CA THR A 197 12.56 15.06 1.64
C THR A 197 11.83 13.79 2.10
N HIS A 198 12.27 13.14 3.18
CA HIS A 198 11.60 11.98 3.77
C HIS A 198 10.11 12.27 4.08
N TRP A 199 9.83 13.35 4.82
CA TRP A 199 8.45 13.71 5.17
C TRP A 199 7.63 14.15 3.96
N GLN A 200 8.22 14.82 2.97
CA GLN A 200 7.53 15.17 1.71
C GLN A 200 7.13 13.93 0.90
N VAL A 201 8.03 12.94 0.75
CA VAL A 201 7.73 11.68 0.08
C VAL A 201 6.63 10.92 0.82
N LEU A 202 6.74 10.81 2.15
CA LEU A 202 5.81 10.05 2.98
C LEU A 202 4.42 10.71 3.05
N THR A 203 4.32 12.03 3.17
CA THR A 203 3.04 12.76 3.12
C THR A 203 2.39 12.70 1.73
N THR A 204 3.18 12.82 0.65
CA THR A 204 2.69 12.66 -0.73
C THR A 204 2.15 11.25 -0.97
N TRP A 205 2.84 10.23 -0.43
CA TRP A 205 2.38 8.85 -0.47
C TRP A 205 1.08 8.66 0.33
N MET A 206 1.04 9.15 1.57
CA MET A 206 -0.12 9.01 2.46
C MET A 206 -1.38 9.64 1.86
N ASP A 207 -1.29 10.86 1.30
CA ASP A 207 -2.44 11.56 0.74
C ASP A 207 -3.00 10.81 -0.49
N ARG A 208 -2.14 10.50 -1.48
CA ARG A 208 -2.54 9.91 -2.78
C ARG A 208 -2.79 8.39 -2.77
N ARG A 209 -2.13 7.63 -1.89
CA ARG A 209 -2.13 6.15 -1.92
C ARG A 209 -2.84 5.52 -0.72
N TYR A 210 -3.07 6.27 0.36
CA TYR A 210 -3.76 5.77 1.54
C TYR A 210 -5.06 6.55 1.83
N ILE A 211 -5.00 7.86 2.03
CA ILE A 211 -6.12 8.68 2.49
C ILE A 211 -7.20 8.88 1.43
N GLU A 212 -6.84 9.19 0.17
CA GLU A 212 -7.81 9.31 -0.91
C GLU A 212 -8.61 8.00 -1.16
N PRO A 213 -7.96 6.82 -1.31
CA PRO A 213 -8.67 5.55 -1.34
C PRO A 213 -9.48 5.24 -0.08
N LEU A 214 -8.97 5.59 1.12
CA LEU A 214 -9.67 5.37 2.39
C LEU A 214 -10.97 6.19 2.47
N ARG A 215 -10.95 7.47 2.05
CA ARG A 215 -12.15 8.33 1.96
C ARG A 215 -13.19 7.73 1.01
N SER A 216 -12.77 7.24 -0.16
CA SER A 216 -13.66 6.57 -1.12
C SER A 216 -14.28 5.30 -0.53
N ASN A 217 -13.46 4.45 0.09
CA ASN A 217 -13.92 3.23 0.78
C ASN A 217 -14.91 3.52 1.92
N ILE A 218 -14.69 4.60 2.68
CA ILE A 218 -15.60 5.04 3.75
C ILE A 218 -16.94 5.53 3.17
N ALA A 219 -16.91 6.32 2.09
CA ALA A 219 -18.13 6.80 1.45
C ALA A 219 -18.98 5.64 0.89
N ILE A 220 -18.35 4.71 0.17
CA ILE A 220 -19.00 3.52 -0.38
C ILE A 220 -19.49 2.60 0.75
N GLY A 221 -18.66 2.36 1.78
CA GLY A 221 -19.03 1.52 2.92
C GLY A 221 -20.16 2.11 3.77
N SER A 222 -20.20 3.44 3.93
CA SER A 222 -21.29 4.13 4.63
C SER A 222 -22.59 4.11 3.83
N LEU A 223 -22.53 4.29 2.50
CA LEU A 223 -23.68 4.12 1.61
C LEU A 223 -24.23 2.68 1.67
N PHE A 224 -23.35 1.68 1.60
CA PHE A 224 -23.71 0.28 1.75
C PHE A 224 -24.36 0.00 3.12
N ALA A 225 -23.72 0.44 4.21
CA ALA A 225 -24.26 0.29 5.56
C ALA A 225 -25.63 0.98 5.74
N MET A 226 -25.82 2.16 5.16
CA MET A 226 -27.10 2.87 5.18
C MET A 226 -28.19 2.13 4.41
N VAL A 227 -27.90 1.65 3.20
CA VAL A 227 -28.85 0.85 2.39
C VAL A 227 -29.18 -0.46 3.10
N THR A 228 -28.19 -1.18 3.63
CA THR A 228 -28.42 -2.43 4.37
C THR A 228 -29.22 -2.18 5.65
N ALA A 229 -28.92 -1.12 6.42
CA ALA A 229 -29.71 -0.75 7.61
C ALA A 229 -31.15 -0.38 7.26
N MET A 230 -31.38 0.35 6.16
CA MET A 230 -32.72 0.65 5.65
C MET A 230 -33.47 -0.65 5.29
N LEU A 231 -32.83 -1.57 4.55
CA LEU A 231 -33.42 -2.86 4.18
C LEU A 231 -33.73 -3.73 5.43
N LEU A 232 -32.81 -3.80 6.39
CA LEU A 232 -33.03 -4.50 7.67
C LEU A 232 -34.19 -3.86 8.47
N THR A 233 -34.34 -2.54 8.42
CA THR A 233 -35.44 -1.83 9.10
C THR A 233 -36.78 -2.09 8.43
N ILE A 234 -36.85 -2.07 7.08
CA ILE A 234 -38.04 -2.45 6.32
C ILE A 234 -38.39 -3.91 6.60
N PHE A 235 -37.42 -4.81 6.59
CA PHE A 235 -37.60 -6.22 6.93
C PHE A 235 -38.23 -6.35 8.32
N LEU A 236 -37.56 -5.86 9.38
CA LEU A 236 -38.00 -5.91 10.78
C LEU A 236 -39.36 -5.23 11.06
N THR A 237 -39.82 -4.31 10.21
CA THR A 237 -41.11 -3.60 10.40
C THR A 237 -42.25 -4.16 9.55
N GLN A 238 -41.97 -5.02 8.57
CA GLN A 238 -42.97 -5.64 7.69
C GLN A 238 -43.18 -7.13 7.97
N GLY A 239 -42.20 -7.82 8.57
CA GLY A 239 -42.27 -9.25 8.86
C GLY A 239 -42.52 -9.56 10.34
N GLU A 240 -43.45 -10.48 10.59
CA GLU A 240 -43.58 -11.17 11.87
C GLU A 240 -42.51 -12.27 11.94
N PHE A 241 -41.32 -11.93 12.44
CA PHE A 241 -40.21 -12.89 12.57
C PHE A 241 -40.11 -13.50 13.96
N GLU A 242 -39.57 -14.71 14.01
CA GLU A 242 -39.15 -15.30 15.26
C GLU A 242 -38.04 -14.45 15.94
N PRO A 243 -37.98 -14.43 17.28
CA PRO A 243 -36.97 -13.70 18.03
C PRO A 243 -35.51 -13.86 17.55
N PRO A 244 -34.98 -15.07 17.25
CA PRO A 244 -33.58 -15.23 16.84
C PRO A 244 -33.22 -14.47 15.55
N ILE A 245 -34.11 -14.47 14.54
CA ILE A 245 -33.91 -13.72 13.29
C ILE A 245 -33.87 -12.22 13.57
N SER A 246 -34.76 -11.74 14.43
CA SER A 246 -34.78 -10.33 14.85
C SER A 246 -33.49 -9.93 15.56
N PHE A 247 -32.98 -10.77 16.48
CA PHE A 247 -31.68 -10.55 17.13
C PHE A 247 -30.51 -10.53 16.13
N LEU A 248 -30.51 -11.42 15.13
CA LEU A 248 -29.49 -11.43 14.08
C LEU A 248 -29.50 -10.13 13.26
N CYS A 249 -30.68 -9.65 12.85
CA CYS A 249 -30.81 -8.38 12.11
C CYS A 249 -30.30 -7.18 12.93
N ILE A 250 -30.60 -7.13 14.23
CA ILE A 250 -30.10 -6.08 15.14
C ILE A 250 -28.57 -6.20 15.31
N ALA A 251 -28.05 -7.40 15.51
CA ALA A 251 -26.61 -7.64 15.63
C ALA A 251 -25.84 -7.23 14.34
N ALA A 252 -26.40 -7.54 13.16
CA ALA A 252 -25.87 -7.11 11.88
C ALA A 252 -25.89 -5.57 11.72
N ALA A 253 -26.98 -4.90 12.11
CA ALA A 253 -27.06 -3.44 12.08
C ALA A 253 -26.02 -2.78 13.02
N VAL A 254 -25.86 -3.31 14.24
CA VAL A 254 -24.82 -2.84 15.20
C VAL A 254 -23.42 -3.07 14.64
N LEU A 255 -23.15 -4.23 14.03
CA LEU A 255 -21.88 -4.53 13.38
C LEU A 255 -21.56 -3.55 12.23
N LEU A 256 -22.55 -3.20 11.40
CA LEU A 256 -22.38 -2.20 10.34
C LEU A 256 -22.03 -0.82 10.90
N VAL A 257 -22.69 -0.38 11.97
CA VAL A 257 -22.37 0.88 12.66
C VAL A 257 -20.97 0.86 13.24
N LEU A 258 -20.56 -0.24 13.89
CA LEU A 258 -19.20 -0.40 14.43
C LEU A 258 -18.13 -0.41 13.33
N LEU A 259 -18.40 -1.06 12.19
CA LEU A 259 -17.51 -1.04 11.02
C LEU A 259 -17.31 0.39 10.48
N VAL A 260 -18.39 1.15 10.28
CA VAL A 260 -18.31 2.55 9.83
C VAL A 260 -17.56 3.41 10.85
N LEU A 261 -17.88 3.29 12.14
CA LEU A 261 -17.21 4.04 13.22
C LEU A 261 -15.72 3.73 13.28
N HIS A 262 -15.33 2.45 13.15
CA HIS A 262 -13.93 2.06 13.11
C HIS A 262 -13.21 2.70 11.92
N GLN A 263 -13.76 2.65 10.71
CA GLN A 263 -13.14 3.30 9.54
C GLN A 263 -13.03 4.83 9.68
N LEU A 264 -14.01 5.48 10.32
CA LEU A 264 -13.95 6.92 10.61
C LEU A 264 -12.81 7.27 11.58
N ILE A 265 -12.60 6.46 12.63
CA ILE A 265 -11.46 6.62 13.55
C ILE A 265 -10.13 6.40 12.82
N VAL A 266 -10.06 5.37 11.96
CA VAL A 266 -8.89 5.12 11.09
C VAL A 266 -8.56 6.34 10.22
N LEU A 267 -9.57 6.98 9.65
CA LEU A 267 -9.39 8.20 8.85
C LEU A 267 -8.94 9.40 9.70
N VAL A 268 -9.54 9.63 10.87
CA VAL A 268 -9.18 10.73 11.77
C VAL A 268 -7.73 10.61 12.23
N ASP A 269 -7.29 9.42 12.64
CA ASP A 269 -5.90 9.18 13.05
C ASP A 269 -4.93 9.36 11.87
N ALA A 270 -5.27 8.85 10.68
CA ALA A 270 -4.46 9.03 9.48
C ALA A 270 -4.34 10.50 9.03
N GLN A 271 -5.40 11.31 9.20
CA GLN A 271 -5.38 12.74 8.90
C GLN A 271 -4.57 13.54 9.92
N ARG A 272 -4.71 13.26 11.23
CA ARG A 272 -3.87 13.87 12.27
C ARG A 272 -2.39 13.61 12.02
N TRP A 273 -2.05 12.34 11.77
CA TRP A 273 -0.68 11.95 11.43
C TRP A 273 -0.18 12.68 10.18
N LEU A 274 -1.01 12.84 9.14
CA LEU A 274 -0.63 13.57 7.92
C LEU A 274 -0.37 15.06 8.19
N GLU A 275 -1.17 15.71 9.03
CA GLU A 275 -1.00 17.11 9.42
C GLU A 275 0.29 17.32 10.24
N GLU A 276 0.57 16.43 11.19
CA GLU A 276 1.79 16.44 11.98
C GLU A 276 3.04 16.19 11.11
N ALA A 277 2.96 15.26 10.15
CA ALA A 277 4.05 14.97 9.21
C ALA A 277 4.29 16.11 8.21
N ARG A 278 3.25 16.86 7.82
CA ARG A 278 3.41 18.07 7.00
C ARG A 278 4.18 19.16 7.76
N ARG A 279 3.82 19.44 9.02
CA ARG A 279 4.57 20.38 9.87
C ARG A 279 6.03 19.97 10.05
N ALA A 280 6.28 18.68 10.30
CA ALA A 280 7.64 18.14 10.39
C ALA A 280 8.45 18.33 9.08
N SER A 281 7.79 18.26 7.91
CA SER A 281 8.42 18.56 6.61
C SER A 281 8.73 20.04 6.41
N GLU A 282 7.95 20.95 6.99
CA GLU A 282 8.16 22.41 6.89
C GLU A 282 9.26 22.89 7.86
N GLU A 283 9.32 22.29 9.04
CA GLU A 283 10.27 22.63 10.11
C GLU A 283 11.60 21.86 10.04
N GLY A 284 11.71 20.85 9.17
CA GLY A 284 12.87 19.93 9.12
C GLY A 284 13.01 19.07 10.38
N ALA A 285 11.92 18.90 11.13
CA ALA A 285 11.91 18.31 12.47
C ALA A 285 11.74 16.77 12.46
N PRO A 286 12.06 16.09 13.57
CA PRO A 286 11.60 14.72 13.80
C PRO A 286 10.06 14.71 13.85
N GLY A 287 9.43 14.01 12.90
CA GLY A 287 7.98 13.99 12.74
C GLY A 287 7.22 13.03 13.64
N PRO A 288 5.93 12.80 13.36
CA PRO A 288 5.01 12.14 14.28
C PRO A 288 5.27 10.65 14.42
N ARG A 289 5.35 10.21 15.67
CA ARG A 289 5.36 8.78 16.00
C ARG A 289 4.07 8.14 15.54
N GLY A 290 4.17 7.18 14.63
CA GLY A 290 3.03 6.47 14.02
C GLY A 290 2.27 5.52 14.96
N ARG A 291 2.08 5.87 16.23
CA ARG A 291 1.52 4.95 17.23
C ARG A 291 0.03 4.74 17.06
N MET A 292 -0.41 3.49 17.18
CA MET A 292 -1.83 3.16 17.11
C MET A 292 -2.61 3.69 18.33
N SER A 293 -3.61 4.55 18.07
CA SER A 293 -4.41 5.22 19.10
C SER A 293 -5.23 4.23 19.96
N LEU A 294 -5.62 4.67 21.16
CA LEU A 294 -6.50 3.90 22.02
C LEU A 294 -7.91 3.71 21.41
N PRO A 295 -8.58 4.74 20.83
CA PRO A 295 -9.85 4.56 20.12
C PRO A 295 -9.78 3.54 18.97
N TRP A 296 -8.68 3.51 18.20
CA TRP A 296 -8.47 2.50 17.15
C TRP A 296 -8.45 1.10 17.76
N LYS A 297 -7.63 0.88 18.81
CA LYS A 297 -7.52 -0.43 19.49
C LYS A 297 -8.85 -0.93 20.03
N ILE A 298 -9.60 -0.04 20.69
CA ILE A 298 -10.92 -0.35 21.25
C ILE A 298 -11.92 -0.69 20.14
N THR A 299 -12.04 0.14 19.11
CA THR A 299 -13.02 -0.10 18.04
C THR A 299 -12.69 -1.29 17.16
N LEU A 300 -11.40 -1.59 16.94
CA LEU A 300 -10.97 -2.84 16.30
C LEU A 300 -11.44 -4.06 17.10
N TRP A 301 -11.23 -4.06 18.42
CA TRP A 301 -11.67 -5.14 19.31
C TRP A 301 -13.20 -5.28 19.36
N LEU A 302 -13.94 -4.17 19.53
CA LEU A 302 -15.40 -4.18 19.54
C LEU A 302 -15.97 -4.70 18.21
N THR A 303 -15.40 -4.28 17.08
CA THR A 303 -15.81 -4.74 15.74
C THR A 303 -15.52 -6.24 15.56
N ALA A 304 -14.36 -6.73 16.04
CA ALA A 304 -14.01 -8.14 15.98
C ALA A 304 -14.96 -9.00 16.84
N VAL A 305 -15.25 -8.58 18.08
CA VAL A 305 -16.19 -9.29 18.98
C VAL A 305 -17.61 -9.28 18.41
N ALA A 306 -18.10 -8.14 17.92
CA ALA A 306 -19.41 -8.05 17.28
C ALA A 306 -19.49 -8.89 16.00
N GLY A 307 -18.41 -8.94 15.20
CA GLY A 307 -18.31 -9.77 14.01
C GLY A 307 -18.39 -11.26 14.32
N VAL A 308 -17.63 -11.73 15.31
CA VAL A 308 -17.69 -13.13 15.79
C VAL A 308 -19.05 -13.46 16.38
N GLY A 309 -19.65 -12.56 17.19
CA GLY A 309 -20.97 -12.76 17.77
C GLY A 309 -22.08 -12.86 16.71
N THR A 310 -22.09 -11.95 15.73
CA THR A 310 -23.07 -11.96 14.63
C THR A 310 -22.92 -13.21 13.76
N LEU A 311 -21.68 -13.64 13.48
CA LEU A 311 -21.41 -14.87 12.74
C LEU A 311 -21.86 -16.12 13.52
N ALA A 312 -21.62 -16.17 14.83
CA ALA A 312 -22.05 -17.28 15.68
C ALA A 312 -23.58 -17.38 15.76
N LEU A 313 -24.29 -16.24 15.85
CA LEU A 313 -25.76 -16.20 15.77
C LEU A 313 -26.26 -16.70 14.40
N PHE A 314 -25.67 -16.22 13.30
CA PHE A 314 -26.04 -16.65 11.95
C PHE A 314 -25.88 -18.16 11.74
N VAL A 315 -24.73 -18.71 12.16
CA VAL A 315 -24.46 -20.16 12.07
C VAL A 315 -25.40 -20.94 13.00
N GLY A 316 -25.68 -20.43 14.21
CA GLY A 316 -26.62 -21.06 15.14
C GLY A 316 -28.02 -21.22 14.55
N ILE A 317 -28.56 -20.16 13.94
CA ILE A 317 -29.87 -20.15 13.27
C ILE A 317 -29.86 -21.10 12.06
N ALA A 318 -28.83 -21.03 11.21
CA ALA A 318 -28.73 -21.93 10.06
C ALA A 318 -28.69 -23.42 10.46
N VAL A 319 -28.10 -23.74 11.62
CA VAL A 319 -28.06 -25.11 12.16
C VAL A 319 -29.38 -25.53 12.82
N SER A 320 -30.10 -24.63 13.49
CA SER A 320 -31.42 -24.96 14.06
C SER A 320 -32.45 -25.25 12.97
N ASP A 321 -32.47 -24.42 11.94
CA ASP A 321 -33.59 -24.38 10.98
C ASP A 321 -33.41 -25.38 9.83
N HIS A 322 -32.14 -25.69 9.50
CA HIS A 322 -31.79 -26.52 8.34
C HIS A 322 -30.77 -27.64 8.68
N GLY A 323 -30.45 -27.82 9.96
CA GLY A 323 -29.54 -28.85 10.44
C GLY A 323 -28.04 -28.60 10.14
N PRO A 324 -27.15 -29.48 10.64
CA PRO A 324 -25.70 -29.30 10.49
C PRO A 324 -25.20 -29.24 9.04
N SER A 325 -25.91 -29.85 8.08
CA SER A 325 -25.57 -29.82 6.65
C SER A 325 -25.66 -28.42 6.05
N ALA A 326 -26.55 -27.54 6.56
CA ALA A 326 -26.64 -26.16 6.10
C ALA A 326 -25.41 -25.33 6.48
N ALA A 327 -24.87 -25.51 7.70
CA ALA A 327 -23.60 -24.87 8.07
C ALA A 327 -22.43 -25.34 7.18
N VAL A 328 -22.41 -26.61 6.77
CA VAL A 328 -21.41 -27.13 5.81
C VAL A 328 -21.57 -26.47 4.44
N ARG A 329 -22.80 -26.34 3.91
CA ARG A 329 -23.06 -25.65 2.63
C ARG A 329 -22.67 -24.17 2.69
N ILE A 330 -23.01 -23.46 3.76
CA ILE A 330 -22.61 -22.06 4.00
C ILE A 330 -21.08 -21.92 4.06
N ALA A 331 -20.41 -22.80 4.81
CA ALA A 331 -18.95 -22.81 4.89
C ALA A 331 -18.29 -23.12 3.53
N GLY A 332 -18.88 -24.02 2.75
CA GLY A 332 -18.47 -24.31 1.37
C GLY A 332 -18.60 -23.10 0.44
N ALA A 333 -19.75 -22.43 0.44
CA ALA A 333 -19.98 -21.22 -0.35
C ALA A 333 -19.04 -20.07 0.07
N ALA A 334 -18.77 -19.91 1.36
CA ALA A 334 -17.80 -18.94 1.86
C ALA A 334 -16.35 -19.29 1.46
N LEU A 335 -15.99 -20.57 1.48
CA LEU A 335 -14.68 -21.05 1.01
C LEU A 335 -14.50 -20.79 -0.48
N VAL A 336 -15.49 -21.12 -1.32
CA VAL A 336 -15.52 -20.83 -2.75
C VAL A 336 -15.29 -19.34 -3.00
N PHE A 337 -16.03 -18.47 -2.32
CA PHE A 337 -15.84 -17.01 -2.41
C PHE A 337 -14.41 -16.56 -2.09
N TYR A 338 -13.82 -17.05 -1.00
CA TYR A 338 -12.46 -16.70 -0.63
C TYR A 338 -11.41 -17.24 -1.63
N VAL A 339 -11.64 -18.42 -2.22
CA VAL A 339 -10.80 -18.97 -3.28
C VAL A 339 -10.92 -18.12 -4.56
N THR A 340 -12.12 -17.71 -4.96
CA THR A 340 -12.36 -16.81 -6.10
C THR A 340 -11.68 -15.45 -5.91
N LEU A 341 -11.82 -14.84 -4.73
CA LEU A 341 -11.12 -13.60 -4.39
C LEU A 341 -9.59 -13.77 -4.42
N TYR A 342 -9.08 -14.85 -3.84
CA TYR A 342 -7.65 -15.16 -3.88
C TYR A 342 -7.16 -15.33 -5.31
N ALA A 343 -7.89 -16.07 -6.15
CA ALA A 343 -7.57 -16.24 -7.57
C ALA A 343 -7.52 -14.90 -8.32
N ALA A 344 -8.49 -14.01 -8.08
CA ALA A 344 -8.50 -12.66 -8.66
C ALA A 344 -7.27 -11.83 -8.23
N PHE A 345 -6.93 -11.80 -6.94
CA PHE A 345 -5.73 -11.10 -6.46
C PHE A 345 -4.44 -11.70 -7.04
N ARG A 346 -4.32 -13.03 -7.11
CA ARG A 346 -3.17 -13.71 -7.70
C ARG A 346 -3.07 -13.46 -9.20
N PHE A 347 -4.20 -13.39 -9.91
CA PHE A 347 -4.25 -13.03 -11.33
C PHE A 347 -3.77 -11.59 -11.57
N ARG A 348 -4.19 -10.62 -10.74
CA ARG A 348 -3.63 -9.26 -10.75
C ARG A 348 -2.11 -9.27 -10.58
N ASP A 349 -1.59 -10.03 -9.63
CA ASP A 349 -0.14 -10.10 -9.39
C ASP A 349 0.62 -10.70 -10.58
N LEU A 350 0.02 -11.64 -11.31
CA LEU A 350 0.58 -12.18 -12.56
C LEU A 350 0.54 -11.14 -13.70
N LEU A 351 -0.56 -10.41 -13.88
CA LEU A 351 -0.65 -9.29 -14.84
C LEU A 351 0.37 -8.18 -14.56
N ARG A 352 0.76 -7.98 -13.29
CA ARG A 352 1.82 -7.02 -12.92
C ARG A 352 3.23 -7.52 -13.21
N LYS A 353 3.44 -8.82 -13.42
CA LYS A 353 4.73 -9.35 -13.92
C LYS A 353 4.85 -9.28 -15.45
N GLN A 354 3.73 -9.18 -16.17
CA GLN A 354 3.74 -9.03 -17.62
C GLN A 354 4.04 -7.59 -18.05
N GLY A 355 4.76 -7.43 -19.15
CA GLY A 355 4.87 -6.15 -19.85
C GLY A 355 3.55 -5.77 -20.55
N GLY A 356 3.35 -4.48 -20.82
CA GLY A 356 2.17 -3.98 -21.53
C GLY A 356 1.58 -2.71 -20.90
N SER A 357 0.67 -2.07 -21.63
CA SER A 357 0.06 -0.81 -21.19
C SER A 357 -0.85 -0.99 -19.97
N GLN A 358 -0.95 0.06 -19.15
CA GLN A 358 -1.77 0.06 -17.92
C GLN A 358 -3.26 -0.21 -18.22
N ASN A 359 -3.77 0.37 -19.32
CA ASN A 359 -5.17 0.22 -19.73
C ASN A 359 -5.50 -1.23 -20.15
N TRP A 360 -4.59 -1.90 -20.85
CA TRP A 360 -4.76 -3.32 -21.20
C TRP A 360 -4.92 -4.20 -19.96
N LYS A 361 -4.03 -4.00 -18.96
CA LYS A 361 -4.09 -4.76 -17.69
C LYS A 361 -5.41 -4.53 -16.95
N TRP A 362 -5.94 -3.31 -16.95
CA TRP A 362 -7.27 -3.02 -16.40
C TRP A 362 -8.40 -3.75 -17.12
N VAL A 363 -8.44 -3.69 -18.46
CA VAL A 363 -9.49 -4.37 -19.26
C VAL A 363 -9.46 -5.88 -19.01
N VAL A 364 -8.29 -6.51 -19.09
CA VAL A 364 -8.14 -7.96 -18.85
C VAL A 364 -8.52 -8.34 -17.41
N PHE A 365 -8.08 -7.56 -16.42
CA PHE A 365 -8.44 -7.82 -15.03
C PHE A 365 -9.94 -7.73 -14.79
N THR A 366 -10.61 -6.69 -15.31
CA THR A 366 -12.06 -6.52 -15.16
C THR A 366 -12.84 -7.65 -15.84
N LEU A 367 -12.47 -8.04 -17.06
CA LEU A 367 -13.10 -9.17 -17.75
C LEU A 367 -12.95 -10.48 -16.98
N ALA A 368 -11.74 -10.78 -16.50
CA ALA A 368 -11.49 -11.98 -15.69
C ALA A 368 -12.26 -11.94 -14.35
N ALA A 369 -12.33 -10.79 -13.69
CA ALA A 369 -13.09 -10.62 -12.45
C ALA A 369 -14.60 -10.82 -12.64
N VAL A 370 -15.17 -10.34 -13.75
CA VAL A 370 -16.58 -10.58 -14.11
C VAL A 370 -16.83 -12.06 -14.39
N LEU A 371 -15.96 -12.73 -15.18
CA LEU A 371 -16.09 -14.16 -15.45
C LEU A 371 -15.97 -15.01 -14.18
N LEU A 372 -15.02 -14.67 -13.29
CA LEU A 372 -14.87 -15.29 -11.98
C LEU A 372 -16.11 -15.09 -11.10
N ALA A 373 -16.71 -13.89 -11.10
CA ALA A 373 -17.92 -13.62 -10.33
C ALA A 373 -19.15 -14.39 -10.85
N LEU A 374 -19.32 -14.50 -12.18
CA LEU A 374 -20.38 -15.32 -12.78
C LEU A 374 -20.21 -16.81 -12.47
N LEU A 375 -18.97 -17.31 -12.47
CA LEU A 375 -18.65 -18.68 -12.08
C LEU A 375 -18.88 -18.92 -10.58
N ASP A 376 -18.55 -17.94 -9.72
CA ASP A 376 -18.81 -18.01 -8.27
C ASP A 376 -20.30 -18.10 -7.97
N VAL A 377 -21.15 -17.33 -8.66
CA VAL A 377 -22.61 -17.42 -8.55
C VAL A 377 -23.12 -18.78 -9.02
N GLY A 378 -22.81 -19.20 -10.24
CA GLY A 378 -23.30 -20.48 -10.77
C GLY A 378 -22.80 -21.70 -9.99
N LEU A 379 -21.60 -21.64 -9.39
CA LEU A 379 -21.08 -22.69 -8.52
C LEU A 379 -21.77 -22.71 -7.15
N ARG A 380 -22.18 -21.56 -6.61
CA ARG A 380 -22.99 -21.50 -5.38
C ARG A 380 -24.38 -22.06 -5.60
N ASP A 381 -25.05 -21.65 -6.66
CA ASP A 381 -26.41 -22.12 -6.99
C ASP A 381 -26.41 -23.66 -7.07
N TRP A 382 -25.43 -24.24 -7.80
CA TRP A 382 -25.21 -25.69 -7.86
C TRP A 382 -24.87 -26.35 -6.50
N LEU A 383 -24.18 -25.66 -5.60
CA LEU A 383 -23.90 -26.15 -4.23
C LEU A 383 -25.10 -26.02 -3.27
N THR A 384 -26.13 -25.25 -3.63
CA THR A 384 -27.35 -25.05 -2.83
C THR A 384 -28.57 -25.82 -3.34
N ASP A 385 -28.58 -26.24 -4.61
CA ASP A 385 -29.67 -26.99 -5.27
C ASP A 385 -29.70 -28.51 -4.91
N PHE A 386 -28.89 -28.94 -3.94
CA PHE A 386 -28.88 -30.29 -3.33
C PHE A 386 -28.90 -30.21 -1.79
#